data_AF-A0A3B8WAQ3-F1
#
_entry.id   AF-A0A3B8WAQ3-F1
#
_cell.length_a   1.000
_cell.length_b   1.000
_cell.length_c   1.000
_cell.angle_alpha   90.00
_cell.angle_beta   90.00
_cell.angle_gamma   90.00
#
_symmetry.space_group_name_H-M   'P 1'
#
loop_
_entity.id
_entity.type
_entity.pdbx_description
1 polymer ?
#
loop_
_entity_poly.entity_id
_entity_poly.type
_entity_poly.pdbx_seq_one_letter_code
_entity_poly.pdbx_strand_id
1 'polypeptide(L)' 'SLRRFDKGGDVFYDQISALHKSVRGSNPDGSLYWLCRMLDGGCDPLYVARRLVRIASEDIGNADP' A
#
# COMPACT_ATOMS: atom_id res chain seq x y z
N SER A 1 11.22 17.62 -8.18
CA SER A 1 10.84 16.79 -7.02
C SER A 1 11.52 15.44 -7.16
N LEU A 2 12.26 14.99 -6.14
CA LEU A 2 13.36 14.01 -6.24
C LEU A 2 12.92 12.55 -6.04
N ARG A 3 11.71 12.17 -6.47
CA ARG A 3 11.22 10.79 -6.30
C ARG A 3 10.50 10.36 -7.58
N ARG A 4 11.16 9.47 -8.32
CA ARG A 4 10.71 8.95 -9.61
C ARG A 4 9.54 8.00 -9.35
N PHE A 5 8.31 8.48 -9.58
CA PHE A 5 7.12 7.62 -9.58
C PHE A 5 7.13 6.77 -10.85
N ASP A 6 7.20 5.46 -10.70
CA ASP A 6 7.12 4.54 -11.84
C ASP A 6 5.67 4.18 -12.12
N LYS A 7 4.89 5.16 -12.62
CA LYS A 7 3.45 5.00 -12.85
C LYS A 7 3.18 3.89 -13.88
N GLY A 8 2.91 2.68 -13.39
CA GLY A 8 2.60 1.51 -14.20
C GLY A 8 3.80 0.63 -14.56
N GLY A 9 4.99 0.88 -14.00
CA GLY A 9 6.11 -0.04 -14.08
C GLY A 9 6.25 -0.95 -12.85
N ASP A 10 7.20 -1.88 -12.90
CA ASP A 10 7.32 -2.97 -11.92
C ASP A 10 7.52 -2.47 -10.49
N VAL A 11 8.26 -1.37 -10.33
CA VAL A 11 8.56 -0.79 -9.01
C VAL A 11 7.29 -0.30 -8.31
N PHE A 12 6.27 0.12 -9.06
CA PHE A 12 4.99 0.50 -8.48
C PHE A 12 4.21 -0.71 -7.96
N TYR A 13 4.18 -1.79 -8.74
CA TYR A 13 3.50 -3.02 -8.36
C TYR A 13 4.18 -3.73 -7.19
N ASP A 14 5.51 -3.68 -7.12
CA ASP A 14 6.27 -4.20 -5.98
C ASP A 14 5.98 -3.43 -4.69
N GLN A 15 5.88 -2.10 -4.76
CA GLN A 15 5.56 -1.28 -3.58
C GLN A 15 4.15 -1.55 -3.05
N ILE A 16 3.12 -1.62 -3.92
CA ILE A 16 1.77 -1.93 -3.46
C ILE A 16 1.65 -3.37 -2.92
N SER A 17 2.42 -4.29 -3.50
CA SER A 17 2.52 -5.67 -3.05
C SER A 17 3.19 -5.76 -1.67
N ALA A 18 4.25 -4.97 -1.44
CA ALA A 18 4.92 -4.88 -0.16
C ALA A 18 4.02 -4.28 0.93
N LEU A 19 3.31 -3.18 0.63
CA LEU A 19 2.31 -2.59 1.53
C LEU A 19 1.27 -3.62 1.97
N HIS A 20 0.65 -4.32 1.02
CA HIS A 20 -0.36 -5.32 1.30
C HIS A 20 0.17 -6.45 2.19
N LYS A 21 1.38 -6.98 1.87
CA LYS A 21 1.99 -8.05 2.68
C LYS A 21 2.37 -7.58 4.08
N SER A 22 2.80 -6.33 4.25
CA SER A 22 3.08 -5.75 5.57
C SER A 22 1.83 -5.67 6.44
N VAL A 23 0.68 -5.28 5.87
CA VAL A 23 -0.59 -5.24 6.61
C VAL A 23 -1.03 -6.66 7.01
N ARG A 24 -1.04 -7.60 6.05
CA ARG A 24 -1.34 -9.02 6.31
C ARG A 24 -0.42 -9.65 7.36
N GLY A 25 0.85 -9.27 7.35
CA GLY A 25 1.86 -9.74 8.29
C GLY A 25 1.87 -9.02 9.64
N SER A 26 0.87 -8.18 9.93
CA SER A 26 0.77 -7.40 11.16
C SER A 26 2.03 -6.58 11.48
N ASN A 27 2.69 -6.04 10.45
CA ASN A 27 3.86 -5.19 10.59
C ASN A 27 3.44 -3.71 10.36
N PRO A 28 3.11 -2.97 11.42
CA PRO A 28 2.59 -1.60 11.30
C PRO A 28 3.65 -0.63 10.76
N ASP A 29 4.90 -0.74 11.21
CA ASP A 29 6.00 0.14 10.75
C ASP A 29 6.29 -0.06 9.26
N GLY A 30 6.33 -1.32 8.81
CA GLY A 30 6.47 -1.65 7.39
C GLY A 30 5.30 -1.15 6.56
N SER A 31 4.08 -1.27 7.07
CA SER A 31 2.87 -0.77 6.41
C SER A 31 2.92 0.74 6.24
N LEU A 32 3.25 1.48 7.30
CA LEU A 32 3.40 2.94 7.25
C LEU A 32 4.55 3.36 6.32
N TYR A 33 5.68 2.66 6.36
CA TYR A 33 6.81 2.96 5.47
C TYR A 33 6.40 2.87 4.00
N TRP A 34 5.77 1.77 3.57
CA TRP A 34 5.36 1.60 2.17
C TRP A 34 4.23 2.54 1.77
N LEU A 35 3.29 2.82 2.67
CA LEU A 35 2.24 3.81 2.45
C LEU A 35 2.83 5.19 2.18
N CYS A 36 3.66 5.69 3.10
CA CYS A 36 4.32 6.99 2.96
C CYS A 36 5.19 7.03 1.71
N ARG A 37 5.94 5.97 1.42
CA ARG A 37 6.77 5.88 0.21
C ARG A 37 5.95 6.00 -1.07
N MET A 38 4.78 5.37 -1.14
CA MET A 38 3.89 5.48 -2.30
C MET A 38 3.30 6.88 -2.43
N LEU A 39 2.84 7.48 -1.33
CA LEU A 39 2.27 8.84 -1.31
C LEU A 39 3.31 9.90 -1.68
N ASP A 40 4.47 9.87 -1.02
CA ASP A 40 5.61 10.72 -1.33
C ASP A 40 6.15 10.49 -2.75
N GLY A 41 5.99 9.27 -3.24
CA GLY A 41 6.30 8.89 -4.60
C GLY A 41 5.36 9.49 -5.62
N GLY A 42 4.23 10.11 -5.24
CA GLY A 42 3.26 10.67 -6.18
C GLY A 42 2.19 9.67 -6.65
N CYS A 43 1.99 8.57 -5.90
CA CYS A 43 0.85 7.70 -6.12
C CYS A 43 -0.45 8.46 -5.87
N ASP A 44 -1.44 8.25 -6.74
CA ASP A 44 -2.81 8.72 -6.49
C ASP A 44 -3.33 8.13 -5.17
N PRO A 45 -3.64 8.97 -4.15
CA PRO A 45 -4.13 8.48 -2.87
C PRO A 45 -5.40 7.63 -3.00
N LEU A 46 -6.25 7.89 -4.01
CA LEU A 46 -7.45 7.09 -4.26
C LEU A 46 -7.11 5.67 -4.72
N TYR A 47 -5.98 5.47 -5.42
CA TYR A 47 -5.51 4.13 -5.75
C TYR A 47 -5.16 3.35 -4.48
N VAL A 48 -4.42 3.97 -3.56
CA VAL A 48 -4.05 3.33 -2.28
C VAL A 48 -5.30 3.06 -1.44
N ALA A 49 -6.22 4.02 -1.34
CA ALA A 49 -7.47 3.86 -0.58
C ALA A 49 -8.30 2.66 -1.07
N ARG A 50 -8.45 2.47 -2.39
CA ARG A 50 -9.13 1.29 -2.96
C ARG A 50 -8.45 -0.01 -2.56
N ARG A 51 -7.12 -0.02 -2.47
CA ARG A 51 -6.35 -1.21 -2.06
C ARG A 51 -6.50 -1.48 -0.56
N LEU A 52 -6.55 -0.43 0.28
CA LEU A 52 -6.79 -0.56 1.72
C LEU A 52 -8.19 -1.12 2.02
N VAL A 53 -9.23 -0.64 1.33
CA VAL A 53 -10.60 -1.20 1.48
C VAL A 53 -10.61 -2.69 1.14
N ARG A 54 -9.95 -3.09 0.06
CA ARG A 54 -9.83 -4.51 -0.29
C ARG A 54 -9.07 -5.31 0.78
N ILE A 55 -7.97 -4.78 1.33
CA ILE A 55 -7.20 -5.44 2.40
C ILE A 55 -8.07 -5.63 3.65
N ALA A 56 -8.86 -4.62 4.03
CA ALA A 56 -9.80 -4.73 5.14
C ALA A 56 -10.78 -5.90 4.92
N SER A 57 -11.31 -6.08 3.71
CA SER A 57 -12.21 -7.20 3.41
C SER A 57 -11.50 -8.56 3.24
N GLU A 58 -10.27 -8.60 2.72
CA GLU A 58 -9.53 -9.84 2.38
C GLU A 58 -8.75 -10.43 3.57
N ASP A 59 -8.10 -9.57 4.36
CA ASP A 59 -7.12 -9.99 5.37
C ASP A 59 -7.60 -9.80 6.81
N ILE A 60 -8.53 -8.87 7.05
CA ILE A 60 -9.14 -8.65 8.37
C ILE A 60 -10.53 -9.30 8.41
N GLY A 61 -11.38 -8.96 7.45
CA GLY A 61 -12.72 -9.52 7.29
C GLY A 61 -13.59 -9.31 8.53
N ASN A 62 -14.41 -10.32 8.85
CA ASN A 62 -15.29 -10.27 10.02
C ASN A 62 -14.57 -10.49 11.36
N ALA A 63 -13.24 -10.59 11.37
CA ALA A 63 -12.49 -10.65 12.62
C ALA A 63 -12.57 -9.32 13.38
N ASP A 64 -12.72 -8.20 12.66
CA ASP A 64 -12.91 -6.84 13.19
C ASP A 64 -13.75 -6.01 12.20
N PRO A 65 -15.10 -6.08 12.28
CA PRO A 65 -16.03 -5.52 11.31
C PRO A 65 -16.32 -4.01 11.45
#